data_AF-A0A257JJN3-F1
#
_entry.id   AF-A0A257JJN3-F1
#
_cell.length_a   1.000
_cell.length_b   1.000
_cell.length_c   1.000
_cell.angle_alpha   90.00
_cell.angle_beta   90.00
_cell.angle_gamma   90.00
#
_symmetry.space_group_name_H-M   'P 1'
#
loop_
_entity.id
_entity.type
_entity.pdbx_description
1 polymer ?
#
loop_
_entity_poly.entity_id
_entity_poly.type
_entity_poly.pdbx_seq_one_letter_code
_entity_poly.pdbx_strand_id
1 'polypeptide(L)'
;TGRAGASGQAISFVTAATEAHFRLIEKRQGLRVPREVLPGFEPTETAPETSADDPGTGGVKGKRPSKKDKLRAEAAAVARPPARRRP
;
A
#
# COMPACT_ATOMS: atom_id res chain seq x y z
N THR A 1 -14.16 -2.82 24.66
CA THR A 1 -14.91 -3.05 23.40
C THR A 1 -16.37 -3.28 23.71
N GLY A 2 -17.27 -2.92 22.78
CA GLY A 2 -18.70 -3.18 22.94
C GLY A 2 -19.08 -4.53 22.33
N ARG A 3 -19.60 -5.45 23.15
CA ARG A 3 -20.23 -6.70 22.69
C ARG A 3 -21.63 -6.78 23.30
N ALA A 4 -22.52 -7.53 22.66
CA ALA A 4 -23.89 -7.77 23.13
C ALA A 4 -24.69 -6.47 23.45
N GLY A 5 -24.53 -5.43 22.62
CA GLY A 5 -25.26 -4.16 22.80
C GLY A 5 -24.66 -3.21 23.85
N ALA A 6 -23.60 -3.59 24.55
CA ALA A 6 -22.90 -2.70 25.47
C ALA A 6 -22.05 -1.65 24.70
N SER A 7 -22.08 -0.40 25.16
CA SER A 7 -21.11 0.61 24.73
C SER A 7 -19.72 0.26 25.24
N GLY A 8 -18.70 0.40 24.40
CA GLY A 8 -17.31 0.21 24.82
C GLY A 8 -16.40 1.27 24.21
N GLN A 9 -15.47 1.78 25.02
CA GLN A 9 -14.45 2.72 24.59
C GLN A 9 -13.19 1.99 24.10
N ALA A 10 -12.51 2.57 23.12
CA ALA A 10 -11.16 2.20 22.73
C ALA A 10 -10.27 3.45 22.79
N ILE A 11 -9.03 3.28 23.27
CA ILE A 11 -8.01 4.32 23.35
C ILE A 11 -6.80 3.81 22.58
N SER A 12 -6.23 4.65 21.72
CA SER A 12 -5.03 4.32 20.93
C SER A 12 -3.99 5.38 21.16
N PHE A 13 -2.79 4.97 21.61
CA PHE A 13 -1.65 5.85 21.71
C PHE A 13 -0.97 5.94 20.35
N VAL A 14 -0.77 7.15 19.87
CA VAL A 14 -0.13 7.42 18.57
C VAL A 14 1.16 8.17 18.84
N THR A 15 2.27 7.57 18.45
CA THR A 15 3.59 8.21 18.43
C THR A 15 3.84 8.85 17.08
N ALA A 16 4.86 9.70 16.98
CA ALA A 16 5.21 10.38 15.74
C ALA A 16 5.47 9.38 14.57
N ALA A 17 6.10 8.24 14.84
CA ALA A 17 6.34 7.17 13.85
C ALA A 17 5.06 6.42 13.40
N THR A 18 4.03 6.35 14.24
CA THR A 18 2.80 5.60 13.95
C THR A 18 1.68 6.48 13.42
N GLU A 19 1.89 7.80 13.36
CA GLU A 19 0.87 8.75 12.91
C GLU A 19 0.42 8.50 11.46
N ALA A 20 1.36 8.22 10.54
CA ALA A 20 1.04 7.94 9.14
C ALA A 20 0.13 6.70 8.99
N HIS A 21 0.41 5.65 9.78
CA HIS A 21 -0.41 4.44 9.80
C HIS A 21 -1.81 4.72 10.36
N PHE A 22 -1.91 5.52 11.43
CA PHE A 22 -3.20 5.90 12.01
C PHE A 22 -4.04 6.73 11.03
N ARG A 23 -3.43 7.68 10.31
CA ARG A 23 -4.10 8.45 9.23
C ARG A 23 -4.66 7.55 8.13
N LEU A 24 -3.97 6.45 7.78
CA LEU A 24 -4.49 5.48 6.81
C LEU A 24 -5.71 4.71 7.33
N ILE A 25 -5.71 4.36 8.62
CA ILE A 25 -6.86 3.70 9.26
C ILE A 25 -8.07 4.64 9.22
N GLU A 26 -7.91 5.90 9.60
CA GLU A 26 -8.98 6.92 9.52
C GLU A 26 -9.55 7.02 8.11
N LYS A 27 -8.68 7.12 7.09
CA LYS A 27 -9.08 7.20 5.69
C LYS A 27 -9.87 5.96 5.24
N ARG A 28 -9.46 4.76 5.65
CA ARG A 28 -10.12 3.50 5.27
C ARG A 28 -11.47 3.31 5.97
N GLN A 29 -11.59 3.79 7.21
CA GLN A 29 -12.83 3.68 7.98
C GLN A 29 -13.79 4.85 7.72
N GLY A 30 -13.33 5.92 7.05
CA GLY A 30 -14.15 7.11 6.78
C GLY A 30 -14.48 7.92 8.04
N LEU A 31 -13.74 7.71 9.13
CA LEU A 31 -13.97 8.32 10.43
C LEU A 31 -12.71 9.06 10.88
N ARG A 32 -12.88 10.28 11.38
CA ARG A 32 -11.83 11.05 12.04
C ARG A 32 -11.95 10.90 13.54
N VAL A 33 -10.86 10.52 14.19
CA VAL A 33 -10.82 10.38 15.66
C VAL A 33 -10.20 11.64 16.24
N PRO A 34 -10.88 12.36 17.16
CA PRO A 34 -10.30 13.51 17.82
C PRO A 34 -9.06 13.09 18.60
N ARG A 35 -7.99 13.89 18.49
CA ARG A 35 -6.72 13.64 19.18
C ARG A 35 -6.58 14.63 20.31
N GLU A 36 -6.35 14.11 21.49
CA GLU A 36 -6.09 14.89 22.70
C GLU A 36 -4.61 14.74 23.04
N VAL A 37 -3.93 15.87 23.19
CA VAL A 37 -2.56 15.90 23.71
C VAL A 37 -2.65 16.13 25.21
N LEU A 38 -2.05 15.23 25.99
CA LEU A 38 -2.08 15.30 27.43
C LEU A 38 -0.90 16.14 27.95
N PRO A 39 -1.11 17.05 28.92
CA PRO A 39 -0.05 17.84 29.49
C PRO A 39 1.01 16.94 30.14
N GLY A 40 2.27 17.13 29.76
CA GLY A 40 3.39 16.28 30.17
C GLY A 40 3.68 15.10 29.22
N PHE A 41 2.81 14.85 28.24
CA PHE A 41 3.01 13.89 27.14
C PHE A 41 2.90 14.60 25.78
N GLU A 42 3.51 15.78 25.69
CA GLU A 42 3.65 16.48 24.42
C GLU A 42 4.53 15.65 23.46
N PRO A 43 4.10 15.42 22.22
CA PRO A 43 4.91 14.71 21.24
C PRO A 43 6.12 15.56 20.85
N THR A 44 7.26 15.30 21.48
CA THR A 44 8.53 15.99 21.22
C THR A 44 9.31 15.42 20.04
N GLU A 45 8.97 14.21 19.61
CA GLU A 45 9.63 13.53 18.51
C GLU A 45 9.08 14.00 17.17
N THR A 46 9.95 14.46 16.28
CA THR A 46 9.61 14.69 14.88
C THR A 46 9.34 13.35 14.21
N ALA A 47 8.18 13.22 13.56
CA ALA A 47 7.84 12.01 12.84
C ALA A 47 8.95 11.68 11.83
N PRO A 48 9.41 10.42 11.77
CA PRO A 48 10.27 10.01 10.67
C PRO A 48 9.51 10.26 9.37
N GLU A 49 10.23 10.78 8.36
CA GLU A 49 9.79 10.93 6.98
C GLU A 49 9.30 9.57 6.50
N THR A 50 8.03 9.27 6.76
CA THR A 50 7.39 8.05 6.30
C THR A 50 7.01 8.38 4.88
N SER A 51 7.77 7.81 3.93
CA SER A 51 7.46 7.83 2.52
C SER A 51 5.99 7.45 2.37
N ALA A 52 5.13 8.45 2.17
CA ALA A 52 3.72 8.25 1.86
C ALA A 52 3.54 7.47 0.53
N ASP A 53 4.66 7.23 -0.15
CA ASP A 53 4.87 6.50 -1.38
C ASP A 53 5.54 5.13 -1.16
N ASP A 54 5.11 4.34 -0.18
CA ASP A 54 5.16 2.89 -0.39
C ASP A 54 3.88 2.50 -1.14
N PRO A 55 3.88 2.47 -2.48
CA PRO A 55 2.77 1.96 -3.26
C PRO A 55 2.62 0.49 -2.86
N GLY A 56 1.70 0.25 -1.93
CA GLY A 56 1.73 -0.94 -1.11
C GLY A 56 1.77 -2.20 -1.93
N THR A 57 2.69 -3.12 -1.61
CA THR A 57 2.71 -4.58 -1.90
C THR A 57 2.22 -5.08 -3.28
N GLY A 58 2.00 -4.19 -4.23
CA GLY A 58 1.58 -4.45 -5.57
C GLY A 58 2.85 -4.49 -6.38
N GLY A 59 3.37 -5.70 -6.57
CA GLY A 59 4.56 -5.94 -7.37
C GLY A 59 4.49 -5.08 -8.63
N VAL A 60 5.32 -4.04 -8.68
CA VAL A 60 5.47 -3.21 -9.87
C VAL A 60 5.88 -4.19 -10.95
N LYS A 61 4.99 -4.43 -11.92
CA LYS A 61 5.31 -5.27 -13.06
C LYS A 61 6.48 -4.58 -13.76
N GLY A 62 7.69 -5.02 -13.46
CA GLY A 62 8.88 -4.51 -14.10
C GLY A 62 8.70 -4.65 -15.61
N LYS A 63 9.29 -3.73 -16.38
CA LYS A 63 9.27 -3.78 -17.86
C LYS A 63 9.78 -5.12 -18.44
N ARG A 64 10.32 -6.00 -17.61
CA ARG A 64 10.75 -7.34 -17.98
C ARG A 64 9.49 -8.22 -18.22
N PRO A 65 9.31 -8.76 -19.43
CA PRO A 65 8.20 -9.66 -19.72
C PRO A 65 8.22 -10.84 -18.77
N SER A 66 7.04 -11.26 -18.29
CA SER A 66 6.93 -12.41 -17.40
C SER A 66 7.37 -13.68 -18.12
N LYS A 67 7.75 -14.74 -17.39
CA LYS A 67 8.15 -16.03 -17.97
C LYS A 67 7.10 -16.56 -18.96
N LYS A 68 5.82 -16.32 -18.68
CA LYS A 68 4.69 -16.67 -19.55
C LYS A 68 4.68 -15.86 -20.86
N ASP A 69 4.97 -14.56 -20.77
CA ASP A 69 4.99 -13.68 -21.94
C ASP A 69 6.16 -14.02 -22.88
N LYS A 70 7.30 -14.44 -22.32
CA LYS A 70 8.46 -14.89 -23.11
C LYS A 70 8.15 -16.16 -23.92
N LEU A 71 7.58 -17.18 -23.29
CA LEU A 71 7.19 -18.43 -23.96
C LEU A 71 6.14 -18.18 -25.05
N ARG A 72 5.22 -17.22 -24.85
CA ARG A 72 4.23 -16.85 -25.87
C ARG A 72 4.86 -16.14 -27.06
N ALA A 73 5.84 -15.27 -26.83
CA ALA A 73 6.58 -14.61 -27.91
C ALA A 73 7.42 -15.61 -28.71
N GLU A 74 8.06 -16.57 -28.05
CA GLU A 74 8.82 -17.65 -28.69
C GLU A 74 7.91 -18.54 -29.56
N ALA A 75 6.75 -18.96 -29.04
CA ALA A 75 5.77 -19.71 -29.83
C ALA A 75 5.25 -18.93 -31.04
N ALA A 76 5.00 -17.63 -30.89
CA ALA A 76 4.56 -16.77 -32.00
C ALA A 76 5.65 -16.55 -33.06
N ALA A 77 6.93 -16.52 -32.65
CA ALA A 77 8.06 -16.42 -33.57
C ALA A 77 8.25 -17.71 -34.39
N VAL A 78 8.04 -18.88 -33.79
CA VAL A 78 8.11 -20.16 -34.51
C VAL A 78 6.92 -20.34 -35.46
N ALA A 79 5.74 -19.84 -35.10
CA ALA A 79 4.54 -19.97 -35.93
C ALA A 79 4.49 -19.01 -37.13
N ARG A 80 5.39 -18.03 -37.24
CA ARG A 80 5.40 -17.07 -38.35
C ARG A 80 6.18 -17.64 -39.54
N PRO A 81 5.54 -17.96 -40.68
CA PRO A 81 6.26 -18.43 -41.86
C PRO A 81 7.15 -17.31 -42.41
N PRO A 82 8.33 -17.64 -42.96
CA PRO A 82 9.24 -16.64 -43.50
C PRO A 82 8.55 -15.90 -44.65
N ALA A 83 8.50 -14.57 -44.54
CA ALA A 83 8.01 -13.72 -45.61
C ALA A 83 8.86 -13.99 -46.86
N ARG A 84 8.24 -14.53 -47.91
CA ARG A 84 8.89 -14.81 -49.18
C ARG A 84 9.43 -13.49 -49.73
N ARG A 85 10.76 -13.32 -49.75
CA ARG A 85 11.42 -12.26 -50.50
C ARG A 85 11.00 -12.42 -51.96
N ARG A 86 10.28 -11.44 -52.49
CA ARG A 86 10.01 -11.31 -53.93
C ARG A 86 11.33 -10.97 -54.66
N PRO A 87 11.52 -11.45 -55.90
CA PRO A 87 12.74 -11.23 -56.68
C PRO A 87 12.94 -9.75 -57.02
#